data_AF-A0A1R0Z7I3-F1
#
_entry.id   AF-A0A1R0Z7I3-F1
#
_cell.length_a   1.000
_cell.length_b   1.000
_cell.length_c   1.000
_cell.angle_alpha   90.00
_cell.angle_beta   90.00
_cell.angle_gamma   90.00
#
_symmetry.space_group_name_H-M   'P 1'
#
loop_
_entity.id
_entity.type
_entity.pdbx_description
1 polymer ?
#
loop_
_entity_poly.entity_id
_entity_poly.type
_entity_poly.pdbx_seq_one_letter_code
_entity_poly.pdbx_strand_id
1 'polypeptide(L)'
;MAHDPAHAGSTRQIDIEKGKHEARVGLELEEMKKLDGPITRDPSGKAEFIDAKGQAWDVKSFNSNYPPKKGGYKLSSAMRSINKSLSEGENVILDVSNLSIENKAELLHEISIQGLIDKVVTWP
;
A
#
# COMPACT_ATOMS: atom_id res chain seq x y z
N MET A 1 -15.74 -12.84 12.90
CA MET A 1 -14.63 -13.20 12.00
C MET A 1 -15.05 -12.77 10.61
N ALA A 2 -14.58 -11.61 10.15
CA ALA A 2 -14.94 -11.08 8.84
C ALA A 2 -14.22 -11.90 7.75
N HIS A 3 -15.00 -12.38 6.79
CA HIS A 3 -14.56 -13.18 5.66
C HIS A 3 -13.89 -12.25 4.64
N ASP A 4 -12.61 -12.49 4.31
CA ASP A 4 -11.81 -11.67 3.39
C ASP A 4 -12.19 -12.00 1.92
N PRO A 5 -12.99 -11.17 1.22
CA PRO A 5 -13.54 -11.53 -0.10
C PRO A 5 -12.56 -11.26 -1.25
N ALA A 6 -11.50 -10.48 -1.02
CA ALA A 6 -10.62 -10.00 -2.09
C ALA A 6 -9.72 -11.10 -2.70
N HIS A 7 -9.53 -12.21 -1.99
CA HIS A 7 -8.73 -13.36 -2.44
C HIS A 7 -9.42 -14.72 -2.23
N ALA A 8 -10.74 -14.73 -2.02
CA ALA A 8 -11.54 -15.90 -1.67
C ALA A 8 -11.58 -16.94 -2.82
N GLY A 9 -10.46 -17.64 -3.06
CA GLY A 9 -10.34 -18.66 -4.08
C GLY A 9 -8.91 -18.97 -4.56
N SER A 10 -7.90 -18.13 -4.29
CA SER A 10 -6.53 -18.46 -4.71
C SER A 10 -5.91 -19.48 -3.75
N THR A 11 -5.47 -20.61 -4.31
CA THR A 11 -4.71 -21.65 -3.59
C THR A 11 -3.20 -21.45 -3.68
N ARG A 12 -2.75 -20.40 -4.38
CA ARG A 12 -1.32 -20.11 -4.53
C ARG A 12 -0.81 -19.49 -3.25
N GLN A 13 0.22 -20.09 -2.67
CA GLN A 13 0.83 -19.63 -1.42
C GLN A 13 1.20 -18.14 -1.46
N ILE A 14 1.70 -17.67 -2.61
CA ILE A 14 2.12 -16.26 -2.79
C ILE A 14 0.92 -15.31 -2.59
N ASP A 15 -0.25 -15.66 -3.10
CA ASP A 15 -1.44 -14.81 -3.02
C ASP A 15 -2.01 -14.82 -1.59
N ILE A 16 -1.94 -15.97 -0.90
CA ILE A 16 -2.33 -16.10 0.50
C ILE A 16 -1.43 -15.26 1.42
N GLU A 17 -0.11 -15.34 1.24
CA GLU A 17 0.84 -14.56 2.04
C GLU A 17 0.73 -13.06 1.75
N LYS A 18 0.46 -12.67 0.51
CA LYS A 18 0.17 -11.28 0.14
C LYS A 18 -1.06 -10.76 0.89
N GLY A 19 -2.18 -11.49 0.85
CA GLY A 19 -3.39 -11.08 1.55
C GLY A 19 -3.22 -10.98 3.07
N LYS A 20 -2.46 -11.89 3.69
CA LYS A 20 -2.12 -11.79 5.13
C LYS A 20 -1.25 -10.57 5.45
N HIS A 21 -0.28 -10.28 4.59
CA HIS A 21 0.58 -9.10 4.75
C HIS A 21 -0.24 -7.82 4.66
N GLU A 22 -1.11 -7.70 3.67
CA GLU A 22 -2.03 -6.56 3.53
C GLU A 22 -2.92 -6.42 4.77
N ALA A 23 -3.55 -7.50 5.23
CA ALA A 23 -4.37 -7.48 6.45
C ALA A 23 -3.58 -7.00 7.69
N ARG A 24 -2.31 -7.39 7.83
CA ARG A 24 -1.42 -6.91 8.90
C ARG A 24 -1.14 -5.42 8.78
N VAL A 25 -0.81 -4.95 7.57
CA VAL A 25 -0.56 -3.53 7.29
C VAL A 25 -1.76 -2.68 7.70
N GLY A 26 -2.97 -3.06 7.28
CA GLY A 26 -4.19 -2.33 7.63
C GLY A 26 -4.42 -2.29 9.14
N LEU A 27 -4.35 -3.46 9.81
CA LEU A 27 -4.56 -3.56 11.26
C LEU A 27 -3.58 -2.68 12.05
N GLU A 28 -2.28 -2.75 11.74
CA GLU A 28 -1.27 -1.97 12.46
C GLU A 28 -1.45 -0.47 12.25
N LEU A 29 -1.84 -0.04 11.04
CA LEU A 29 -2.10 1.38 10.77
C LEU A 29 -3.36 1.90 11.46
N GLU A 30 -4.40 1.08 11.60
CA GLU A 30 -5.58 1.40 12.40
C GLU A 30 -5.21 1.52 13.89
N GLU A 31 -4.45 0.56 14.43
CA GLU A 31 -3.97 0.59 15.83
C GLU A 31 -3.09 1.82 16.11
N MET A 32 -2.25 2.21 15.16
CA MET A 32 -1.42 3.42 15.22
C MET A 32 -2.23 4.72 15.03
N LYS A 33 -3.54 4.65 14.75
CA LYS A 33 -4.40 5.80 14.40
C LYS A 33 -3.89 6.60 13.20
N LYS A 34 -3.18 5.92 12.30
CA LYS A 34 -2.71 6.47 11.02
C LYS A 34 -3.78 6.35 9.92
N LEU A 35 -4.72 5.42 10.08
CA LEU A 35 -5.95 5.32 9.31
C LEU A 35 -7.16 5.51 10.24
N ASP A 36 -8.20 6.15 9.74
CA ASP A 36 -9.43 6.36 10.50
C ASP A 36 -10.24 5.06 10.60
N GLY A 37 -10.18 4.39 11.75
CA GLY A 37 -10.94 3.17 11.99
C GLY A 37 -12.45 3.41 12.24
N PRO A 38 -13.32 2.40 12.01
CA PRO A 38 -12.98 1.05 11.55
C PRO A 38 -12.62 1.02 10.05
N ILE A 39 -11.49 0.40 9.72
CA ILE A 39 -11.16 0.07 8.33
C ILE A 39 -11.83 -1.25 7.92
N THR A 40 -12.24 -1.34 6.67
CA THR A 40 -12.88 -2.54 6.10
C THR A 40 -12.23 -2.88 4.77
N ARG A 41 -12.29 -4.15 4.35
CA ARG A 41 -11.85 -4.56 3.01
C ARG A 41 -12.78 -3.97 1.95
N ASP A 42 -12.24 -3.49 0.84
CA ASP A 42 -13.08 -3.12 -0.31
C ASP A 42 -13.68 -4.38 -0.94
N PRO A 43 -15.02 -4.54 -0.95
CA PRO A 43 -15.67 -5.71 -1.55
C PRO A 43 -15.50 -5.79 -3.07
N SER A 44 -15.13 -4.69 -3.74
CA SER A 44 -14.92 -4.66 -5.18
C SER A 44 -13.52 -5.13 -5.58
N GLY A 45 -12.58 -5.18 -4.63
CA GLY A 45 -11.18 -5.54 -4.86
C GLY A 45 -10.39 -4.50 -5.68
N LYS A 46 -10.88 -3.26 -5.77
CA LYS A 46 -10.16 -2.17 -6.45
C LYS A 46 -9.12 -1.56 -5.51
N ALA A 47 -9.54 -1.27 -4.29
CA ALA A 47 -8.66 -0.87 -3.19
C ALA A 47 -8.41 -2.04 -2.23
N GLU A 48 -7.44 -1.87 -1.33
CA GLU A 48 -7.19 -2.84 -0.26
C GLU A 48 -8.14 -2.60 0.93
N PHE A 49 -8.37 -1.33 1.29
CA PHE A 49 -9.20 -0.93 2.42
C PHE A 49 -10.10 0.27 2.11
N ILE A 50 -11.17 0.41 2.89
CA ILE A 50 -12.01 1.60 2.99
C ILE A 50 -12.02 1.99 4.47
N ASP A 51 -11.65 3.24 4.78
CA ASP A 51 -11.65 3.76 6.13
C ASP A 51 -13.04 4.26 6.59
N ALA A 52 -13.14 4.69 7.85
CA ALA A 52 -14.40 5.14 8.44
C ALA A 52 -15.01 6.39 7.79
N LYS A 53 -14.22 7.16 7.04
CA LYS A 53 -14.68 8.32 6.27
C LYS A 53 -15.10 7.94 4.85
N GLY A 54 -15.00 6.65 4.49
CA GLY A 54 -15.27 6.15 3.16
C GLY A 54 -14.13 6.38 2.17
N GLN A 55 -12.94 6.77 2.63
CA GLN A 55 -11.77 6.92 1.77
C GLN A 55 -11.17 5.54 1.47
N ALA A 56 -10.95 5.25 0.19
CA ALA A 56 -10.29 4.04 -0.27
C ALA A 56 -8.77 4.15 -0.11
N TRP A 57 -8.12 3.06 0.26
CA TRP A 57 -6.68 2.97 0.47
C TRP A 57 -6.11 1.75 -0.25
N ASP A 58 -5.04 1.95 -1.01
CA ASP A 58 -4.30 0.89 -1.70
C ASP A 58 -2.90 0.74 -1.10
N VAL A 59 -2.41 -0.51 -1.00
CA VAL A 59 -1.08 -0.84 -0.48
C VAL A 59 -0.09 -0.97 -1.63
N LYS A 60 0.97 -0.15 -1.62
CA LYS A 60 2.10 -0.28 -2.53
C LYS A 60 3.35 -0.71 -1.77
N SER A 61 3.83 -1.92 -2.10
CA SER A 61 5.12 -2.45 -1.63
C SER A 61 6.19 -2.32 -2.71
N PHE A 62 7.38 -1.87 -2.31
CA PHE A 62 8.55 -1.79 -3.20
C PHE A 62 9.76 -2.49 -2.57
N ASN A 63 10.70 -2.96 -3.39
CA ASN A 63 11.80 -3.79 -2.92
C ASN A 63 13.15 -3.37 -3.53
N SER A 64 14.07 -2.92 -2.69
CA SER A 64 15.43 -2.52 -3.08
C SER A 64 16.41 -3.69 -3.17
N ASN A 65 16.05 -4.89 -2.72
CA ASN A 65 16.93 -6.06 -2.69
C ASN A 65 17.10 -6.73 -4.06
N TYR A 66 16.37 -6.27 -5.07
CA TYR A 66 16.44 -6.77 -6.44
C TYR A 66 16.81 -5.64 -7.40
N PRO A 67 17.47 -5.94 -8.53
CA PRO A 67 17.68 -4.95 -9.58
C PRO A 67 16.35 -4.61 -10.28
N PRO A 68 16.17 -3.39 -10.82
CA PRO A 68 14.92 -2.97 -11.47
C PRO A 68 14.41 -3.92 -12.56
N LYS A 69 15.34 -4.52 -13.34
CA LYS A 69 15.01 -5.49 -14.40
C LYS A 69 14.39 -6.79 -13.88
N LYS A 70 14.46 -7.06 -12.57
CA LYS A 70 13.91 -8.24 -11.89
C LYS A 70 12.81 -7.86 -10.87
N GLY A 71 12.16 -6.70 -11.07
CA GLY A 71 11.11 -6.23 -10.14
C GLY A 71 11.63 -5.42 -8.95
N GLY A 72 12.90 -4.99 -9.00
CA GLY A 72 13.46 -4.07 -8.03
C GLY A 72 12.87 -2.65 -8.10
N TYR A 73 13.05 -1.91 -7.01
CA TYR A 73 12.65 -0.52 -6.90
C TYR A 73 13.27 0.35 -8.02
N LYS A 74 12.44 1.23 -8.57
CA LYS A 74 12.82 2.32 -9.47
C LYS A 74 11.85 3.47 -9.23
N LEU A 75 12.35 4.66 -8.90
CA LEU A 75 11.52 5.84 -8.59
C LEU A 75 10.41 6.09 -9.62
N SER A 76 10.75 6.09 -10.91
CA SER A 76 9.77 6.33 -11.98
C SER A 76 8.62 5.31 -12.01
N SER A 77 8.91 4.06 -11.66
CA SER A 77 7.91 2.99 -11.62
C SER A 77 7.06 3.08 -10.35
N ALA A 78 7.70 3.39 -9.22
CA ALA A 78 7.03 3.61 -7.94
C ALA A 78 6.04 4.78 -8.04
N MET A 79 6.49 5.95 -8.51
CA MET A 79 5.63 7.12 -8.68
C MET A 79 4.52 6.90 -9.71
N ARG A 80 4.77 6.14 -10.78
CA ARG A 80 3.69 5.75 -11.71
C ARG A 80 2.61 4.92 -11.01
N SER A 81 3.01 3.98 -10.16
CA SER A 81 2.08 3.13 -9.42
C SER A 81 1.27 3.94 -8.39
N ILE A 82 1.93 4.84 -7.66
CA ILE A 82 1.30 5.75 -6.69
C ILE A 82 0.30 6.66 -7.39
N ASN A 83 0.73 7.36 -8.45
CA ASN A 83 -0.13 8.29 -9.18
C ASN A 83 -1.32 7.58 -9.83
N LYS A 84 -1.20 6.30 -10.18
CA LYS A 84 -2.32 5.51 -10.67
C LYS A 84 -3.41 5.38 -9.60
N SER A 85 -3.06 4.89 -8.40
CA SER A 85 -4.03 4.77 -7.29
C SER A 85 -4.66 6.12 -6.94
N LEU A 86 -3.85 7.18 -6.87
CA LEU A 86 -4.36 8.53 -6.63
C LEU A 86 -5.34 9.00 -7.72
N SER A 87 -5.10 8.65 -8.99
CA SER A 87 -6.01 8.98 -10.10
C SER A 87 -7.31 8.17 -10.07
N GLU A 88 -7.29 7.01 -9.42
CA GLU A 88 -8.45 6.14 -9.19
C GLU A 88 -9.25 6.56 -7.93
N GLY A 89 -8.82 7.63 -7.24
CA GLY A 89 -9.49 8.18 -6.07
C GLY A 89 -9.04 7.56 -4.74
N GLU A 90 -8.02 6.72 -4.77
CA GLU A 90 -7.47 6.05 -3.60
C GLU A 90 -6.38 6.90 -2.95
N ASN A 91 -6.22 6.78 -1.64
CA ASN A 91 -5.01 7.17 -0.94
C ASN A 91 -4.04 5.97 -0.89
N VAL A 92 -2.77 6.21 -0.58
CA VAL A 92 -1.74 5.18 -0.67
C VAL A 92 -1.12 4.88 0.68
N ILE A 93 -1.04 3.59 0.99
CA ILE A 93 -0.21 3.03 2.05
C ILE A 93 1.10 2.56 1.40
N LEU A 94 2.22 3.16 1.79
CA LEU A 94 3.55 2.76 1.35
C LEU A 94 4.17 1.78 2.32
N ASP A 95 4.27 0.53 1.90
CA ASP A 95 5.08 -0.47 2.57
C ASP A 95 6.56 -0.29 2.21
N VAL A 96 7.30 0.26 3.17
CA VAL A 96 8.73 0.58 3.06
C VAL A 96 9.63 -0.49 3.68
N SER A 97 9.08 -1.63 4.11
CA SER A 97 9.81 -2.69 4.83
C SER A 97 10.97 -3.29 4.03
N ASN A 98 10.89 -3.26 2.71
CA ASN A 98 11.90 -3.79 1.80
C ASN A 98 12.66 -2.71 1.02
N LEU A 99 12.51 -1.43 1.38
CA LEU A 99 13.28 -0.34 0.79
C LEU A 99 14.59 -0.11 1.55
N SER A 100 15.66 0.19 0.82
CA SER A 100 16.87 0.73 1.44
C SER A 100 16.60 2.14 1.98
N ILE A 101 17.44 2.61 2.90
CA ILE A 101 17.31 3.95 3.50
C ILE A 101 17.35 5.02 2.41
N GLU A 102 18.24 4.88 1.43
CA GLU A 102 18.41 5.81 0.32
C GLU A 102 17.17 5.85 -0.58
N ASN A 103 16.65 4.68 -0.95
CA ASN A 103 15.47 4.60 -1.83
C ASN A 103 14.20 5.07 -1.11
N LYS A 104 14.07 4.79 0.20
CA LYS A 104 12.99 5.33 1.03
C LYS A 104 13.06 6.86 1.07
N ALA A 105 14.23 7.42 1.33
CA ALA A 105 14.41 8.87 1.36
C ALA A 105 14.11 9.52 0.01
N GLU A 106 14.60 8.93 -1.09
CA GLU A 106 14.32 9.39 -2.45
C GLU A 106 12.81 9.40 -2.75
N LEU A 107 12.11 8.30 -2.47
CA LEU A 107 10.69 8.18 -2.72
C LEU A 107 9.87 9.19 -1.90
N LEU A 108 10.15 9.32 -0.61
CA LEU A 108 9.45 10.28 0.26
C LEU A 108 9.74 11.73 -0.11
N HIS A 109 10.96 12.02 -0.55
CA HIS A 109 11.32 13.34 -1.07
C HIS A 109 10.53 13.68 -2.32
N GLU A 110 10.42 12.75 -3.27
CA GLU A 110 9.65 12.95 -4.51
C GLU A 110 8.15 13.15 -4.22
N ILE A 111 7.57 12.36 -3.30
CA ILE A 111 6.18 12.51 -2.85
C ILE A 111 5.95 13.89 -2.23
N SER A 112 6.91 14.38 -1.44
CA SER A 112 6.85 15.71 -0.85
C SER A 112 6.92 16.82 -1.91
N ILE A 113 7.83 16.71 -2.88
CA ILE A 113 7.94 17.68 -3.99
C ILE A 113 6.66 17.75 -4.82
N GLN A 114 6.00 16.61 -5.04
CA GLN A 114 4.74 16.56 -5.77
C GLN A 114 3.51 16.96 -4.93
N GLY A 115 3.71 17.33 -3.65
CA GLY A 115 2.62 17.77 -2.77
C GLY A 115 1.63 16.66 -2.40
N LEU A 116 2.08 15.41 -2.40
CA LEU A 116 1.23 14.23 -2.19
C LEU A 116 1.20 13.73 -0.74
N ILE A 117 1.86 14.43 0.18
CA ILE A 117 2.11 13.95 1.55
C ILE A 117 0.81 13.70 2.34
N ASP A 118 -0.26 14.45 2.08
CA ASP A 118 -1.53 14.29 2.77
C ASP A 118 -2.34 13.07 2.31
N LYS A 119 -1.95 12.45 1.19
CA LYS A 119 -2.62 11.27 0.61
C LYS A 119 -1.82 9.99 0.77
N VAL A 120 -0.68 10.07 1.45
CA VAL A 120 0.27 8.97 1.56
C VAL A 120 0.62 8.73 3.01
N VAL A 121 0.52 7.49 3.45
CA VAL A 121 0.98 7.04 4.77
C VAL A 121 2.02 5.95 4.62
N THR A 122 3.03 5.91 5.48
CA THR A 122 4.07 4.87 5.46
C THR A 122 3.84 3.81 6.52
N TRP A 123 4.23 2.59 6.18
CA TRP A 123 4.28 1.44 7.06
C TRP A 123 5.55 0.59 6.83
N PRO A 124 6.17 0.02 7.87
CA PRO A 124 6.01 0.42 9.27
C PRO A 124 6.50 1.87 9.49
#